data_AF-A0A7Y0M289-F1
#
_entry.id   AF-A0A7Y0M289-F1
#
_cell.length_a   1.000
_cell.length_b   1.000
_cell.length_c   1.000
_cell.angle_alpha   90.00
_cell.angle_beta   90.00
_cell.angle_gamma   90.00
#
_symmetry.space_group_name_H-M   'P 1'
#
loop_
_entity.id
_entity.type
_entity.pdbx_description
1 polymer ?
#
loop_
_entity_poly.entity_id
_entity_poly.type
_entity_poly.pdbx_seq_one_letter_code
_entity_poly.pdbx_strand_id
1 'polypeptide(L)'
;MTDVRSASGINPSAIPGADLDPDAVVAAANTLAAGGAAVRDAGADVVGEWRGLAAHYEAPEAPTLFAVMNPVETKAREFGDDVEAVAAALRTYADAIRPIKAALARVRSDAYAFRSTIASNAEWEYDQGLVDENTALISRVNA
;
A
#
# COMPACT_ATOMS: atom_id res chain seq x y z
N MET A 1 -9.07 -4.33 19.65
CA MET A 1 -7.87 -3.50 19.88
C MET A 1 -7.07 -4.22 20.93
N THR A 2 -5.93 -4.80 20.56
CA THR A 2 -5.09 -5.58 21.47
C THR A 2 -4.55 -4.65 22.55
N ASP A 3 -4.71 -5.00 23.82
CA ASP A 3 -4.22 -4.16 24.91
C ASP A 3 -2.68 -4.19 24.93
N VAL A 4 -2.06 -3.06 24.58
CA VAL A 4 -0.61 -2.85 24.64
C VAL A 4 -0.12 -2.70 26.08
N ARG A 5 -1.02 -2.57 27.05
CA ARG A 5 -0.72 -2.63 28.47
C ARG A 5 -1.03 -4.02 29.01
N SER A 6 -0.25 -4.46 30.00
CA SER A 6 -0.53 -5.65 30.78
C SER A 6 -0.35 -5.32 32.26
N ALA A 7 -0.82 -6.21 33.14
CA ALA A 7 -0.57 -6.12 34.59
C ALA A 7 0.92 -6.23 34.98
N SER A 8 1.82 -6.39 34.01
CA SER A 8 3.27 -6.47 34.21
C SER A 8 4.02 -5.50 33.29
N GLY A 9 3.42 -4.34 32.99
CA GLY A 9 3.99 -3.34 32.08
C GLY A 9 3.60 -3.52 30.61
N ILE A 10 4.27 -2.80 29.71
CA ILE A 10 4.01 -2.84 28.26
C ILE A 10 4.08 -4.27 27.70
N ASN A 11 3.16 -4.61 26.81
CA ASN A 11 3.13 -5.90 26.12
C ASN A 11 3.75 -5.78 24.70
N PRO A 12 4.98 -6.26 24.47
CA PRO A 12 5.67 -6.04 23.19
C PRO A 12 4.97 -6.71 22.01
N SER A 13 4.35 -7.88 22.21
CA SER A 13 3.67 -8.62 21.12
C SER A 13 2.34 -7.99 20.72
N ALA A 14 1.76 -7.15 21.56
CA ALA A 14 0.54 -6.39 21.24
C ALA A 14 0.82 -5.10 20.44
N ILE A 15 2.09 -4.68 20.32
CA ILE A 15 2.45 -3.50 19.53
C ILE A 15 2.13 -3.78 18.06
N PRO A 16 1.35 -2.91 17.37
CA PRO A 16 0.95 -3.14 15.99
C PRO A 16 2.15 -3.05 15.01
N GLY A 17 1.89 -3.31 13.74
CA GLY A 17 2.86 -3.06 12.67
C GLY A 17 3.70 -4.26 12.23
N ALA A 18 3.52 -5.44 12.86
CA ALA A 18 4.26 -6.65 12.50
C ALA A 18 3.95 -7.08 11.06
N ASP A 19 2.66 -7.06 10.74
CA ASP A 19 2.10 -7.55 9.48
C ASP A 19 2.02 -6.46 8.41
N LEU A 20 2.47 -5.23 8.70
CA LEU A 20 2.53 -4.18 7.69
C LEU A 20 3.55 -4.59 6.63
N ASP A 21 3.12 -4.66 5.39
CA ASP A 21 3.99 -5.02 4.27
C ASP A 21 3.92 -3.97 3.15
N PRO A 22 4.66 -2.84 3.28
CA PRO A 22 4.71 -1.83 2.24
C PRO A 22 5.27 -2.36 0.91
N ASP A 23 6.13 -3.38 0.94
CA ASP A 23 6.75 -3.91 -0.28
C ASP A 23 5.74 -4.76 -1.06
N ALA A 24 4.88 -5.53 -0.38
CA ALA A 24 3.74 -6.19 -1.01
C ALA A 24 2.76 -5.19 -1.65
N VAL A 25 2.51 -4.04 -1.00
CA VAL A 25 1.68 -2.97 -1.58
C VAL A 25 2.30 -2.42 -2.86
N VAL A 26 3.61 -2.16 -2.88
CA VAL A 26 4.32 -1.71 -4.09
C VAL A 26 4.25 -2.76 -5.20
N ALA A 27 4.41 -4.04 -4.87
CA ALA A 27 4.31 -5.13 -5.84
C ALA A 27 2.91 -5.21 -6.47
N ALA A 28 1.85 -5.09 -5.65
CA ALA A 28 0.47 -5.04 -6.12
C ALA A 28 0.21 -3.81 -7.01
N ALA A 29 0.72 -2.64 -6.63
CA ALA A 29 0.61 -1.42 -7.42
C ALA A 29 1.28 -1.56 -8.80
N ASN A 30 2.46 -2.17 -8.85
CA ASN A 30 3.15 -2.44 -10.12
C ASN A 30 2.39 -3.43 -11.01
N THR A 31 1.75 -4.42 -10.40
CA THR A 31 0.91 -5.38 -11.13
C THR A 31 -0.32 -4.70 -11.72
N LEU A 32 -0.97 -3.82 -10.95
CA LEU A 32 -2.09 -3.00 -11.43
C LEU A 32 -1.68 -2.11 -12.61
N ALA A 33 -0.60 -1.35 -12.46
CA ALA A 33 -0.04 -0.50 -13.51
C ALA A 33 0.22 -1.27 -14.82
N ALA A 34 0.87 -2.44 -14.71
CA ALA A 34 1.12 -3.30 -15.87
C ALA A 34 -0.17 -3.79 -16.54
N GLY A 35 -1.19 -4.16 -15.75
CA GLY A 35 -2.50 -4.53 -16.28
C GLY A 35 -3.22 -3.37 -16.98
N GLY A 36 -3.17 -2.17 -16.42
CA GLY A 36 -3.72 -0.95 -17.04
C GLY A 36 -3.04 -0.61 -18.37
N ALA A 37 -1.70 -0.71 -18.42
CA ALA A 37 -0.93 -0.53 -19.65
C ALA A 37 -1.31 -1.58 -20.71
N ALA A 38 -1.43 -2.86 -20.33
CA ALA A 38 -1.82 -3.91 -21.26
C ALA A 38 -3.22 -3.68 -21.87
N VAL A 39 -4.20 -3.18 -21.10
CA VAL A 39 -5.53 -2.84 -21.63
C VAL A 39 -5.45 -1.66 -22.61
N ARG A 40 -4.65 -0.64 -22.29
CA ARG A 40 -4.42 0.49 -23.20
C ARG A 40 -3.81 0.01 -24.53
N ASP A 41 -2.77 -0.81 -24.46
CA ASP A 41 -2.07 -1.32 -25.64
C ASP A 41 -3.00 -2.18 -26.49
N ALA A 42 -3.74 -3.11 -25.88
CA ALA A 42 -4.74 -3.91 -26.59
C ALA A 42 -5.83 -3.06 -27.24
N GLY A 43 -6.27 -1.99 -26.56
CA GLY A 43 -7.22 -1.03 -27.14
C GLY A 43 -6.66 -0.31 -28.36
N ALA A 44 -5.39 0.08 -28.33
CA ALA A 44 -4.72 0.71 -29.46
C ALA A 44 -4.54 -0.27 -30.64
N ASP A 45 -4.14 -1.51 -30.35
CA ASP A 45 -3.94 -2.56 -31.35
C ASP A 45 -5.24 -2.88 -32.09
N VAL A 46 -6.33 -3.12 -31.35
CA VAL A 46 -7.65 -3.41 -31.94
C VAL A 46 -8.15 -2.24 -32.80
N VAL A 47 -7.94 -0.99 -32.36
CA VAL A 47 -8.29 0.19 -33.16
C VAL A 47 -7.43 0.29 -34.42
N GLY A 48 -6.15 -0.06 -34.32
CA GLY A 48 -5.21 -0.12 -35.44
C GLY A 48 -5.62 -1.14 -36.49
N GLU A 49 -5.92 -2.38 -36.07
CA GLU A 49 -6.42 -3.44 -36.95
C GLU A 49 -7.72 -3.05 -37.64
N TRP A 50 -8.67 -2.47 -36.89
CA TRP A 50 -9.95 -2.02 -37.44
C TRP A 50 -9.77 -0.94 -38.52
N ARG A 51 -8.92 0.06 -38.26
CA ARG A 51 -8.62 1.11 -39.25
C ARG A 51 -7.86 0.55 -40.46
N GLY A 52 -7.08 -0.52 -40.29
CA GLY A 52 -6.41 -1.23 -41.39
C GLY A 52 -7.36 -1.82 -42.42
N LEU A 53 -8.59 -2.20 -42.02
CA LEU A 53 -9.62 -2.70 -42.93
C LEU A 53 -10.05 -1.67 -43.99
N ALA A 54 -9.80 -0.38 -43.76
CA ALA A 54 -10.10 0.70 -44.71
C ALA A 54 -9.40 0.55 -46.06
N ALA A 55 -8.30 -0.21 -46.13
CA ALA A 55 -7.62 -0.50 -47.39
C ALA A 55 -8.42 -1.46 -48.31
N HIS A 56 -9.43 -2.15 -47.79
CA HIS A 56 -10.15 -3.23 -48.48
C HIS A 56 -11.66 -3.04 -48.54
N TYR A 57 -12.20 -1.96 -47.98
CA TYR A 57 -13.63 -1.70 -47.93
C TYR A 57 -13.95 -0.27 -48.39
N GLU A 58 -14.62 -0.15 -49.53
CA GLU A 58 -15.05 1.13 -50.09
C GLU A 58 -16.57 1.17 -50.22
N ALA A 59 -17.19 2.01 -49.41
CA ALA A 59 -18.62 2.27 -49.42
C ALA A 59 -18.92 3.66 -48.83
N PRO A 60 -20.06 4.29 -49.15
CA PRO A 60 -20.41 5.61 -48.61
C PRO A 60 -20.42 5.69 -47.08
N GLU A 61 -20.75 4.58 -46.41
CA GLU A 61 -20.80 4.46 -44.95
C GLU A 61 -19.46 4.15 -44.28
N ALA A 62 -18.40 3.88 -45.05
CA ALA A 62 -17.09 3.48 -44.52
C ALA A 62 -16.51 4.47 -43.48
N PRO A 63 -16.60 5.81 -43.64
CA PRO A 63 -16.14 6.75 -42.61
C PRO A 63 -16.85 6.56 -41.26
N THR A 64 -18.17 6.32 -41.30
CA THR A 64 -18.98 6.06 -40.10
C THR A 64 -18.56 4.74 -39.44
N LEU A 65 -18.38 3.69 -40.25
CA LEU A 65 -17.94 2.39 -39.77
C LEU A 65 -16.56 2.44 -39.08
N PHE A 66 -15.59 3.16 -39.64
CA PHE A 66 -14.25 3.24 -39.03
C PHE A 66 -14.22 4.11 -37.77
N ALA A 67 -15.13 5.08 -37.64
CA ALA A 67 -15.24 5.91 -36.44
C ALA A 67 -15.80 5.18 -35.21
N VAL A 68 -16.47 4.03 -35.38
CA VAL A 68 -17.11 3.30 -34.25
C VAL A 68 -16.11 2.80 -33.19
N MET A 69 -14.83 2.71 -33.54
CA MET A 69 -13.77 2.29 -32.62
C MET A 69 -13.10 3.46 -31.89
N ASN A 70 -13.38 4.71 -32.25
CA ASN A 70 -12.84 5.87 -31.53
C ASN A 70 -13.18 5.84 -30.02
N PRO A 71 -14.40 5.46 -29.58
CA PRO A 71 -14.70 5.33 -28.15
C PRO A 71 -13.89 4.25 -27.45
N VAL A 72 -13.52 3.15 -28.15
CA VAL A 72 -12.68 2.08 -27.58
C VAL A 72 -11.28 2.61 -27.31
N GLU A 73 -10.70 3.32 -28.27
CA GLU A 73 -9.39 3.95 -28.13
C GLU A 73 -9.33 4.88 -26.92
N THR A 74 -10.32 5.77 -26.80
CA THR A 74 -10.41 6.73 -25.70
C THR A 74 -10.59 6.03 -24.35
N LYS A 75 -11.53 5.09 -24.24
CA LYS A 75 -11.83 4.41 -22.98
C LYS A 75 -10.69 3.50 -22.50
N ALA A 76 -9.99 2.83 -23.41
CA ALA A 76 -8.84 2.00 -23.05
C ALA A 76 -7.67 2.85 -22.52
N ARG A 77 -7.45 4.03 -23.12
CA ARG A 77 -6.47 5.00 -22.64
C ARG A 77 -6.82 5.53 -21.25
N GLU A 78 -8.05 6.03 -21.10
CA GLU A 78 -8.60 6.54 -19.82
C GLU A 78 -8.48 5.49 -18.71
N PHE A 79 -8.89 4.24 -18.99
CA PHE A 79 -8.75 3.15 -18.02
C PHE A 79 -7.29 2.93 -17.59
N GLY A 80 -6.36 2.89 -18.56
CA GLY A 80 -4.95 2.75 -18.23
C GLY A 80 -4.41 3.92 -17.40
N ASP A 81 -4.86 5.14 -17.67
CA ASP A 81 -4.45 6.34 -16.92
C ASP A 81 -4.98 6.32 -15.49
N ASP A 82 -6.27 5.95 -15.32
CA ASP A 82 -6.91 5.81 -14.00
C ASP A 82 -6.22 4.73 -13.15
N VAL A 83 -5.90 3.58 -13.75
CA VAL A 83 -5.20 2.50 -13.04
C VAL A 83 -3.78 2.91 -12.65
N GLU A 84 -3.06 3.65 -13.50
CA GLU A 84 -1.74 4.18 -13.15
C GLU A 84 -1.84 5.19 -11.99
N ALA A 85 -2.86 6.05 -11.97
CA ALA A 85 -3.11 6.97 -10.86
C ALA A 85 -3.35 6.22 -9.54
N VAL A 86 -4.14 5.15 -9.55
CA VAL A 86 -4.34 4.29 -8.38
C VAL A 86 -3.03 3.62 -7.94
N ALA A 87 -2.24 3.09 -8.88
CA ALA A 87 -0.94 2.49 -8.59
C ALA A 87 0.02 3.51 -7.94
N ALA A 88 0.08 4.73 -8.46
CA ALA A 88 0.88 5.80 -7.88
C ALA A 88 0.46 6.18 -6.46
N ALA A 89 -0.85 6.23 -6.18
CA ALA A 89 -1.38 6.46 -4.83
C ALA A 89 -0.98 5.34 -3.85
N LEU A 90 -1.04 4.08 -4.30
CA LEU A 90 -0.62 2.93 -3.49
C LEU A 90 0.88 2.95 -3.18
N ARG A 91 1.73 3.32 -4.15
CA ARG A 91 3.18 3.49 -3.93
C ARG A 91 3.44 4.60 -2.90
N THR A 92 2.75 5.74 -3.03
CA THR A 92 2.84 6.85 -2.07
C THR A 92 2.42 6.42 -0.67
N TYR A 93 1.34 5.65 -0.55
CA TYR A 93 0.89 5.09 0.72
C TYR A 93 1.95 4.15 1.31
N ALA A 94 2.53 3.26 0.51
CA ALA A 94 3.60 2.36 0.95
C ALA A 94 4.82 3.13 1.50
N ASP A 95 5.23 4.19 0.81
CA ASP A 95 6.32 5.05 1.25
C ASP A 95 6.00 5.78 2.56
N ALA A 96 4.75 6.23 2.74
CA ALA A 96 4.30 6.87 3.97
C ALA A 96 4.29 5.92 5.18
N ILE A 97 3.94 4.64 5.00
CA ILE A 97 3.86 3.68 6.11
C ILE A 97 5.22 3.05 6.48
N ARG A 98 6.21 3.06 5.59
CA ARG A 98 7.58 2.55 5.87
C ARG A 98 8.20 3.12 7.16
N PRO A 99 8.26 4.46 7.36
CA PRO A 99 8.80 5.01 8.60
C PRO A 99 7.97 4.64 9.82
N ILE A 100 6.64 4.51 9.69
CA ILE A 100 5.75 4.10 10.78
C ILE A 100 6.05 2.65 11.20
N LYS A 101 6.17 1.72 10.23
CA LYS A 101 6.57 0.33 10.47
C LYS A 101 7.92 0.26 11.18
N ALA A 102 8.89 1.05 10.72
CA ALA A 102 10.22 1.09 11.34
C ALA A 102 10.19 1.64 12.77
N ALA A 103 9.40 2.69 13.04
CA ALA A 103 9.21 3.24 14.38
C ALA A 103 8.57 2.21 15.32
N LEU A 104 7.49 1.55 14.90
CA LEU A 104 6.83 0.50 15.68
C LEU A 104 7.75 -0.70 15.95
N ALA A 105 8.57 -1.10 14.98
CA ALA A 105 9.57 -2.15 15.17
C ALA A 105 10.62 -1.77 16.23
N ARG A 106 11.07 -0.51 16.25
CA ARG A 106 11.98 0.00 17.29
C ARG A 106 11.31 0.01 18.66
N VAL A 107 10.11 0.56 18.78
CA VAL A 107 9.35 0.58 20.04
C VAL A 107 9.12 -0.84 20.56
N ARG A 108 8.86 -1.80 19.66
CA ARG A 108 8.75 -3.22 20.02
C ARG A 108 10.04 -3.80 20.57
N SER A 109 11.18 -3.53 19.93
CA SER A 109 12.49 -3.96 20.43
C SER A 109 12.76 -3.39 21.83
N ASP A 110 12.51 -2.10 22.02
CA ASP A 110 12.72 -1.43 23.30
C ASP A 110 11.77 -2.00 24.38
N ALA A 111 10.52 -2.30 24.03
CA ALA A 111 9.57 -2.93 24.93
C ALA A 111 10.02 -4.34 25.36
N TYR A 112 10.62 -5.13 24.47
CA TYR A 112 11.22 -6.41 24.85
C TYR A 112 12.41 -6.24 25.79
N ALA A 113 13.27 -5.25 25.54
CA ALA A 113 14.39 -4.94 26.42
C ALA A 113 13.89 -4.52 27.82
N PHE A 114 12.91 -3.61 27.88
CA PHE A 114 12.28 -3.20 29.14
C PHE A 114 11.67 -4.38 29.90
N ARG A 115 10.94 -5.25 29.20
CA ARG A 115 10.37 -6.49 29.78
C ARG A 115 11.44 -7.41 30.36
N SER A 116 12.63 -7.45 29.76
CA SER A 116 13.77 -8.20 30.31
C SER A 116 14.34 -7.53 31.56
N THR A 117 14.44 -6.20 31.58
CA THR A 117 14.93 -5.42 32.73
C THR A 117 14.06 -5.64 33.97
N ILE A 118 12.75 -5.60 33.82
CA ILE A 118 11.81 -5.75 34.95
C ILE A 118 11.50 -7.21 35.31
N ALA A 119 12.00 -8.19 34.54
CA ALA A 119 11.64 -9.60 34.72
C ALA A 119 11.98 -10.13 36.12
N SER A 120 13.06 -9.64 36.73
CA SER A 120 13.47 -9.99 38.10
C SER A 120 13.04 -8.95 39.15
N ASN A 121 12.31 -7.91 38.76
CA ASN A 121 11.84 -6.85 39.65
C ASN A 121 10.31 -6.89 39.77
N ALA A 122 9.81 -7.70 40.71
CA ALA A 122 8.37 -7.82 40.96
C ALA A 122 7.71 -6.52 41.44
N GLU A 123 8.51 -5.60 42.00
CA GLU A 123 8.09 -4.31 42.55
C GLU A 123 8.52 -3.14 41.65
N TRP A 124 8.77 -3.39 40.36
CA TRP A 124 9.23 -2.35 39.41
C TRP A 124 8.34 -1.12 39.36
N GLU A 125 7.04 -1.27 39.65
CA GLU A 125 6.05 -0.18 39.71
C GLU A 125 6.35 0.85 40.80
N TYR A 126 7.18 0.50 41.80
CA TYR A 126 7.65 1.42 42.84
C TYR A 126 8.94 2.16 42.46
N ASP A 127 9.61 1.74 41.38
CA ASP A 127 10.74 2.47 40.81
C ASP A 127 10.23 3.49 39.79
N GLN A 128 10.27 4.77 40.17
CA GLN A 128 9.77 5.85 39.32
C GLN A 128 10.45 5.89 37.95
N GLY A 129 11.73 5.53 37.85
CA GLY A 129 12.44 5.49 36.57
C GLY A 129 11.88 4.43 35.62
N LEU A 130 11.52 3.26 36.15
CA LEU A 130 10.92 2.18 35.35
C LEU A 130 9.47 2.50 34.96
N VAL A 131 8.73 3.17 35.84
CA VAL A 131 7.38 3.69 35.53
C VAL A 131 7.43 4.73 34.41
N ASP A 132 8.38 5.66 34.47
CA ASP A 132 8.56 6.70 33.46
C ASP A 132 8.97 6.09 32.10
N GLU A 133 9.87 5.11 32.10
CA GLU A 133 10.27 4.38 30.89
C GLU A 133 9.09 3.62 30.26
N ASN A 134 8.33 2.87 31.06
CA ASN A 134 7.13 2.17 30.58
C ASN A 134 6.10 3.15 29.99
N THR A 135 5.89 4.29 30.66
CA THR A 135 4.96 5.33 30.20
C THR A 135 5.45 5.96 28.89
N ALA A 136 6.75 6.21 28.76
CA ALA A 136 7.35 6.71 27.52
C ALA A 136 7.20 5.71 26.36
N LEU A 137 7.41 4.41 26.62
CA LEU A 137 7.19 3.36 25.61
C LEU A 137 5.73 3.32 25.15
N ILE A 138 4.77 3.36 26.07
CA ILE A 138 3.34 3.41 25.74
C ILE A 138 3.00 4.67 24.94
N SER A 139 3.58 5.82 25.29
CA SER A 139 3.38 7.07 24.55
C SER A 139 3.89 6.95 23.11
N ARG A 140 5.08 6.37 22.91
CA ARG A 140 5.66 6.14 21.59
C ARG A 140 4.86 5.17 20.70
N VAL A 141 4.09 4.25 21.29
CA VAL A 141 3.15 3.40 20.53
C VAL A 141 1.98 4.21 19.98
N ASN A 142 1.55 5.26 20.68
CA ASN A 142 0.35 6.05 20.36
C ASN A 142 0.65 7.37 19.62
N ALA A 143 1.93 7.66 19.36
CA ALA A 143 2.38 8.86 18.65
C ALA A 143 2.24 8.70 17.13
#